data_AF-A0A6J4CWU3-F1
#
_entry.id   AF-A0A6J4CWU3-F1
#
_cell.length_a   1.000
_cell.length_b   1.000
_cell.length_c   1.000
_cell.angle_alpha   90.00
_cell.angle_beta   90.00
_cell.angle_gamma   90.00
#
_symmetry.space_group_name_H-M   'P 1'
#
loop_
_entity.id
_entity.type
_entity.pdbx_description
1 polymer ?
#
loop_
_entity_poly.entity_id
_entity_poly.type
_entity_poly.pdbx_seq_one_letter_code
_entity_poly.pdbx_strand_id
1 'polypeptide(L)'
;MLSLDEKQDRHVLNSPNYKQGRSYYTKAPTIEEVMGWIRESLKIDLDKKGKWDKHGIISHPDFEGVVLPFFDKSKAPVKVYKSKIHFSKKGIHIVPFGKE
;
A
#
# COMPACT_ATOMS: atom_id res chain seq x y z
N MET A 1 -7.78 17.00 8.19
CA MET A 1 -6.83 16.04 8.77
C MET A 1 -6.64 14.92 7.75
N LEU A 2 -5.42 14.46 7.48
CA LEU A 2 -5.24 13.28 6.61
C LEU A 2 -5.78 12.05 7.36
N SER A 3 -6.48 11.16 6.66
CA SER A 3 -7.02 9.91 7.21
C SER A 3 -6.75 8.75 6.26
N LEU A 4 -6.83 7.54 6.79
CA LEU A 4 -6.91 6.35 5.94
C LEU A 4 -8.27 6.32 5.23
N ASP A 5 -8.22 6.06 3.93
CA ASP A 5 -9.38 5.89 3.06
C ASP A 5 -10.06 4.55 3.39
N GLU A 6 -11.39 4.47 3.27
CA GLU A 6 -12.18 3.23 3.39
C GLU A 6 -11.64 2.07 2.54
N LYS A 7 -10.91 2.39 1.46
CA LYS A 7 -10.21 1.41 0.62
C LYS A 7 -9.09 0.67 1.34
N GLN A 8 -8.51 1.23 2.40
CA GLN A 8 -7.46 0.58 3.18
C GLN A 8 -7.92 -0.78 3.69
N ASP A 9 -9.18 -0.87 4.10
CA ASP A 9 -9.81 -2.05 4.69
C ASP A 9 -9.88 -3.23 3.71
N ARG A 10 -9.81 -2.95 2.41
CA ARG A 10 -9.77 -3.96 1.33
C ARG A 10 -8.44 -4.71 1.26
N HIS A 11 -7.43 -4.23 1.99
CA HIS A 11 -6.05 -4.72 2.01
C HIS A 11 -5.61 -5.15 3.41
N VAL A 12 -6.52 -5.34 4.36
CA VAL A 12 -6.22 -5.88 5.69
C VAL A 12 -6.79 -7.29 5.80
N LEU A 13 -5.94 -8.28 5.98
CA LEU A 13 -6.35 -9.67 6.13
C LEU A 13 -7.30 -9.78 7.34
N ASN A 14 -8.40 -10.50 7.18
CA ASN A 14 -9.46 -10.67 8.18
C ASN A 14 -10.30 -9.43 8.51
N SER A 15 -10.09 -8.29 7.83
CA SER A 15 -11.08 -7.20 7.89
C SER A 15 -12.41 -7.65 7.24
N PRO A 16 -13.58 -7.24 7.75
CA PRO A 16 -14.87 -7.50 7.11
C PRO A 16 -14.93 -7.08 5.64
N ASN A 17 -14.13 -6.09 5.25
CA ASN A 17 -14.10 -5.53 3.90
C ASN A 17 -12.95 -6.05 3.02
N TYR A 18 -12.13 -6.98 3.52
CA TYR A 18 -11.04 -7.57 2.77
C TYR A 18 -11.54 -8.15 1.44
N LYS A 19 -10.84 -7.84 0.34
CA LYS A 19 -11.18 -8.39 -0.97
C LYS A 19 -10.24 -9.54 -1.27
N GLN A 20 -10.78 -10.76 -1.22
CA GLN A 20 -10.05 -11.99 -1.50
C GLN A 20 -9.29 -11.91 -2.83
N GLY A 21 -8.06 -12.42 -2.81
CA GLY A 21 -7.13 -12.36 -3.96
C GLY A 21 -6.37 -11.03 -4.11
N ARG A 22 -6.51 -10.08 -3.19
CA ARG A 22 -5.67 -8.86 -3.16
C ARG A 22 -4.46 -9.02 -2.26
N SER A 23 -3.37 -8.34 -2.61
CA SER A 23 -2.26 -8.10 -1.68
C SER A 23 -2.78 -7.49 -0.38
N TYR A 24 -2.26 -7.95 0.76
CA TYR A 24 -2.80 -7.65 2.08
C TYR A 24 -1.72 -7.41 3.13
N TYR A 25 -2.09 -6.76 4.23
CA TYR A 25 -1.34 -6.74 5.47
C TYR A 25 -2.00 -7.66 6.48
N THR A 26 -1.22 -8.27 7.36
CA THR A 26 -1.74 -9.12 8.44
C THR A 26 -2.38 -8.33 9.58
N LYS A 27 -2.07 -7.03 9.68
CA LYS A 27 -2.67 -6.07 10.61
C LYS A 27 -2.99 -4.76 9.89
N ALA A 28 -3.98 -4.01 10.39
CA ALA A 28 -4.28 -2.67 9.86
C ALA A 28 -3.18 -1.68 10.27
N PRO A 29 -2.67 -0.83 9.34
CA PRO A 29 -1.80 0.27 9.71
C PRO A 29 -2.61 1.39 10.37
N THR A 30 -1.98 2.18 11.25
CA THR A 30 -2.55 3.44 11.74
C THR A 30 -2.21 4.59 10.79
N ILE A 31 -2.93 5.71 10.89
CA ILE A 31 -2.60 6.89 10.10
C ILE A 31 -1.25 7.49 10.52
N GLU A 32 -0.91 7.42 11.81
CA GLU A 32 0.35 7.89 12.36
C GLU A 32 1.55 7.12 11.80
N GLU A 33 1.44 5.78 11.72
CA GLU A 33 2.46 4.91 11.10
C GLU A 33 2.67 5.30 9.63
N VAL A 34 1.58 5.39 8.85
CA VAL A 34 1.68 5.74 7.43
C VAL A 34 2.28 7.13 7.24
N MET A 35 1.91 8.10 8.08
CA MET A 35 2.50 9.43 8.04
C MET A 35 3.99 9.44 8.40
N GLY A 36 4.43 8.58 9.32
CA GLY A 36 5.85 8.34 9.60
C GLY A 36 6.60 7.85 8.36
N TRP A 37 6.11 6.78 7.75
CA TRP A 37 6.72 6.20 6.55
C TRP A 37 6.75 7.17 5.36
N ILE A 38 5.72 8.00 5.21
CA ILE A 38 5.69 9.07 4.20
C ILE A 38 6.84 10.06 4.44
N ARG A 39 7.00 10.54 5.67
CA ARG A 39 8.06 11.51 6.02
C ARG A 39 9.46 10.95 5.77
N GLU A 40 9.65 9.67 6.04
CA GLU A 40 10.96 9.02 6.00
C GLU A 40 11.37 8.55 4.59
N SER A 41 10.41 8.12 3.77
CA SER A 41 10.74 7.27 2.63
C SER A 41 9.93 7.51 1.35
N LEU A 42 8.99 8.46 1.34
CA LEU A 42 8.15 8.68 0.17
C LEU A 42 8.98 9.02 -1.07
N LYS A 43 8.85 8.17 -2.09
CA LYS A 43 9.32 8.41 -3.45
C LYS A 43 8.12 8.61 -4.36
N ILE A 44 8.07 9.75 -5.03
CA ILE A 44 7.09 10.03 -6.09
C ILE A 44 7.80 9.98 -7.44
N ASP A 45 7.19 9.29 -8.39
CA ASP A 45 7.61 9.35 -9.79
C ASP A 45 6.67 10.30 -10.53
N LEU A 46 7.24 11.19 -11.32
CA LEU A 46 6.48 12.03 -12.23
C LEU A 46 6.36 11.34 -13.58
N ASP A 47 5.24 11.55 -14.26
CA ASP A 47 5.12 11.10 -15.65
C ASP A 47 6.08 11.87 -16.58
N LYS A 48 6.14 11.49 -17.86
CA LYS A 48 7.00 12.13 -18.86
C LYS A 48 6.73 13.63 -19.06
N LYS A 49 5.62 14.15 -18.55
CA LYS A 49 5.22 15.57 -18.61
C LYS A 49 5.43 16.28 -17.27
N GLY A 50 6.10 15.64 -16.31
CA GLY A 50 6.32 16.19 -14.97
C GLY A 50 5.07 16.16 -14.09
N LYS A 51 4.01 15.45 -14.48
CA LYS A 51 2.77 15.39 -13.72
C LYS A 51 2.77 14.20 -12.77
N TRP A 52 2.42 14.49 -11.52
CA TRP A 52 2.24 13.47 -10.50
C TRP A 52 0.89 12.75 -10.69
N ASP A 53 0.91 11.43 -10.69
CA ASP A 53 -0.27 10.58 -10.88
C ASP A 53 -1.01 10.26 -9.56
N LYS A 54 -0.62 10.92 -8.46
CA LYS A 54 -1.13 10.72 -7.09
C LYS A 54 -0.72 9.39 -6.46
N HIS A 55 0.38 8.80 -6.92
CA HIS A 55 0.98 7.64 -6.29
C HIS A 55 2.41 7.89 -5.82
N GLY A 56 2.83 7.13 -4.84
CA GLY A 56 4.23 7.06 -4.43
C GLY A 56 4.55 5.68 -3.89
N ILE A 57 5.81 5.47 -3.59
CA ILE A 57 6.28 4.28 -2.89
C ILE A 57 6.84 4.73 -1.53
N ILE A 58 6.42 4.03 -0.48
CA ILE A 58 6.98 4.16 0.88
C ILE A 58 7.61 2.82 1.29
N SER A 59 8.57 2.88 2.21
CA SER A 59 9.18 1.72 2.85
C SER A 59 8.80 1.69 4.33
N HIS A 60 8.64 0.48 4.88
CA HIS A 60 8.25 0.23 6.26
C HIS A 60 8.91 -1.07 6.75
N PRO A 61 10.19 -1.02 7.17
CA PRO A 61 10.99 -2.22 7.43
C PRO A 61 10.38 -3.18 8.47
N ASP A 62 9.58 -2.64 9.40
CA ASP A 62 8.98 -3.39 10.51
C ASP A 62 7.47 -3.66 10.32
N PHE A 63 6.93 -3.46 9.10
CA PHE A 63 5.52 -3.68 8.80
C PHE A 63 5.34 -4.64 7.61
N GLU A 64 5.03 -5.89 7.89
CA GLU A 64 4.90 -6.90 6.84
C GLU A 64 3.64 -6.70 5.99
N GLY A 65 3.83 -6.60 4.67
CA GLY A 65 2.79 -6.77 3.66
C GLY A 65 3.04 -8.05 2.85
N VAL A 66 1.98 -8.56 2.22
CA VAL A 66 2.02 -9.73 1.34
C VAL A 66 1.48 -9.33 -0.03
N VAL A 67 2.30 -9.51 -1.06
CA VAL A 67 1.90 -9.36 -2.46
C VAL A 67 1.39 -10.69 -2.96
N LEU A 68 0.14 -10.70 -3.43
CA LEU A 68 -0.40 -11.84 -4.17
C LEU A 68 -0.10 -11.67 -5.66
N PRO A 69 0.36 -12.72 -6.35
CA PRO A 69 0.60 -12.66 -7.78
C PRO A 69 -0.74 -12.60 -8.52
N PHE A 70 -0.99 -11.47 -9.18
CA PHE A 70 -2.26 -11.22 -9.87
C PHE A 70 -2.36 -11.96 -11.21
N PHE A 71 -1.26 -11.98 -11.98
CA PHE A 71 -1.24 -12.55 -13.32
C PHE A 71 -0.89 -14.04 -13.34
N ASP A 72 -0.04 -14.50 -12.43
CA ASP A 72 0.41 -15.90 -12.36
C ASP A 72 0.12 -16.49 -10.97
N LYS A 73 -1.04 -17.11 -10.84
CA LYS A 73 -1.49 -17.73 -9.58
C LYS A 73 -0.69 -18.97 -9.18
N SER A 74 0.23 -19.46 -10.04
CA SER A 74 1.13 -20.55 -9.68
C SER A 74 2.29 -20.08 -8.79
N LYS A 75 2.59 -18.77 -8.79
CA LYS A 75 3.63 -18.20 -7.93
C LYS A 75 3.18 -18.13 -6.48
N ALA A 76 4.14 -18.28 -5.57
CA ALA A 76 3.91 -18.09 -4.15
C ALA A 76 3.67 -16.60 -3.83
N PRO A 77 2.84 -16.28 -2.83
CA PRO A 77 2.78 -14.94 -2.24
C PRO A 77 4.15 -14.47 -1.76
N VAL A 78 4.46 -13.19 -1.94
CA VAL A 78 5.76 -12.61 -1.59
C VAL A 78 5.61 -11.63 -0.43
N LYS A 79 6.43 -11.79 0.61
CA LYS A 79 6.53 -10.83 1.72
C LYS A 79 7.27 -9.57 1.27
N VAL A 80 6.73 -8.40 1.63
CA VAL A 80 7.28 -7.10 1.27
C VAL A 80 7.21 -6.13 2.44
N TYR A 81 8.14 -5.18 2.45
CA TYR A 81 8.26 -4.12 3.45
C TYR A 81 8.18 -2.73 2.78
N LYS A 82 7.38 -2.67 1.72
CA LYS A 82 7.14 -1.48 0.91
C LYS A 82 5.69 -1.47 0.48
N SER A 83 5.19 -0.26 0.24
CA SER A 83 3.84 -0.06 -0.26
C SER A 83 3.78 0.99 -1.34
N LYS A 84 2.86 0.75 -2.28
CA LYS A 84 2.35 1.81 -3.14
C LYS A 84 1.29 2.58 -2.35
N ILE A 85 1.51 3.87 -2.17
CA ILE A 85 0.54 4.78 -1.57
C ILE A 85 -0.30 5.44 -2.67
N HIS A 86 -1.60 5.55 -2.42
CA HIS A 86 -2.57 6.18 -3.29
C HIS A 86 -3.17 7.39 -2.57
N PHE A 87 -3.01 8.57 -3.15
CA PHE A 87 -3.56 9.82 -2.61
C PHE A 87 -4.89 10.16 -3.28
N SER A 88 -5.91 10.43 -2.48
CA SER A 88 -7.24 10.81 -2.94
C SER A 88 -7.77 12.02 -2.16
N LYS A 89 -8.89 12.59 -2.63
CA LYS A 89 -9.59 13.64 -1.86
C LYS A 89 -10.18 13.13 -0.54
N LYS A 90 -10.40 11.81 -0.43
CA LYS A 90 -11.00 11.16 0.75
C LYS A 90 -9.96 10.73 1.81
N GLY A 91 -8.67 10.80 1.47
CA GLY A 91 -7.59 10.31 2.32
C GLY A 91 -6.53 9.55 1.52
N ILE A 92 -5.80 8.69 2.21
CA ILE A 92 -4.76 7.83 1.64
C ILE A 92 -5.06 6.36 1.89
N HIS A 93 -4.65 5.49 0.98
CA HIS A 93 -4.51 4.07 1.31
C HIS A 93 -3.21 3.53 0.75
N ILE A 94 -2.71 2.49 1.40
CA ILE A 94 -1.47 1.83 1.02
C ILE A 94 -1.76 0.40 0.61
N VAL A 95 -1.05 -0.07 -0.41
CA VAL A 95 -1.15 -1.44 -0.92
C VAL A 95 0.24 -2.06 -0.87
N PRO A 96 0.41 -3.30 -0.37
CA PRO A 96 1.72 -3.96 -0.40
C PRO A 96 2.26 -3.97 -1.83
N PHE A 97 3.54 -3.60 -1.97
CA PHE A 97 4.18 -3.47 -3.26
C PHE A 97 5.60 -4.03 -3.21
N GLY A 98 5.88 -4.94 -4.13
CA GLY A 98 7.22 -5.40 -4.47
C GLY A 98 7.27 -5.57 -5.97
N LYS A 99 8.36 -5.13 -6.60
CA LYS A 99 8.64 -5.58 -7.97
C LYS A 99 9.11 -7.02 -7.85
N GLU A 100 8.45 -7.93 -8.59
CA GLU A 100 9.07 -9.19 -8.99
C GLU A 100 10.29 -8.89 -9.88
#